data_AF-A0AAW2L1I5-F1
#
_entry.id   AF-A0AAW2L1I5-F1
#
_cell.length_a   1.000
_cell.length_b   1.000
_cell.length_c   1.000
_cell.angle_alpha   90.00
_cell.angle_beta   90.00
_cell.angle_gamma   90.00
#
_symmetry.space_group_name_H-M   'P 1'
#
loop_
_entity.id
_entity.type
_entity.pdbx_description
1 polymer ?
#
loop_
_entity_poly.entity_id
_entity_poly.type
_entity_poly.pdbx_seq_one_letter_code
_entity_poly.pdbx_strand_id
1 'polypeptide(L)'
;MEHSKRGLLPMRHGIKLFMKQSPKTDKEHKRMSNIPYASALGSIQYVVQCTRPNVAYALSVTSRYQACAEKAHWDAVKSIRKYLKRTKDMFLIYGGGELILEGYSDASFRSDDNDAKSQSNFVFKLNGGVVA
;
A
#
# COMPACT_ATOMS: atom_id res chain seq x y z
N MET A 1 -3.37 -22.27 -5.22
CA MET A 1 -3.50 -21.07 -4.33
C MET A 1 -4.73 -21.21 -3.42
N GLU A 2 -5.01 -22.39 -2.85
CA GLU A 2 -6.33 -22.70 -2.25
C GLU A 2 -6.44 -22.44 -0.73
N HIS A 3 -5.34 -22.31 0.01
CA HIS A 3 -5.41 -22.22 1.49
C HIS A 3 -5.08 -20.85 2.09
N SER A 4 -5.16 -19.75 1.31
CA SER A 4 -4.82 -18.42 1.82
C SER A 4 -6.02 -17.74 2.50
N LYS A 5 -5.91 -17.49 3.82
CA LYS A 5 -6.93 -16.80 4.66
C LYS A 5 -7.59 -15.61 3.94
N ARG A 6 -8.93 -15.53 4.00
CA ARG A 6 -9.74 -14.45 3.41
C ARG A 6 -9.38 -13.13 4.11
N GLY A 7 -9.17 -12.09 3.34
CA GLY A 7 -8.80 -10.76 3.83
C GLY A 7 -9.57 -9.74 3.01
N LEU A 8 -10.34 -8.90 3.71
CA LEU A 8 -11.16 -7.81 3.17
C LEU A 8 -10.43 -6.47 3.15
N LEU A 9 -9.20 -6.43 3.67
CA LEU A 9 -8.39 -5.22 3.78
C LEU A 9 -7.11 -5.39 2.97
N PRO A 10 -6.60 -4.31 2.32
CA PRO A 10 -5.32 -4.35 1.60
C PRO A 10 -4.16 -4.67 2.56
N MET A 11 -4.23 -4.18 3.80
CA MET A 11 -3.32 -4.48 4.90
C MET A 11 -4.14 -4.66 6.19
N ARG A 12 -3.80 -5.64 7.02
CA ARG A 12 -4.50 -5.84 8.31
C ARG A 12 -3.95 -4.86 9.34
N HIS A 13 -4.84 -4.33 10.18
CA HIS A 13 -4.45 -3.53 11.34
C HIS A 13 -3.49 -4.33 12.24
N GLY A 14 -2.45 -3.66 12.74
CA GLY A 14 -1.44 -4.26 13.61
C GLY A 14 -0.30 -5.03 12.90
N ILE A 15 -0.31 -5.12 11.56
CA ILE A 15 0.87 -5.61 10.83
C ILE A 15 1.94 -4.52 10.89
N LYS A 16 2.99 -4.76 11.67
CA LYS A 16 4.21 -3.95 11.62
C LYS A 16 5.22 -4.62 10.70
N LEU A 17 5.63 -3.91 9.66
CA LEU A 17 6.79 -4.28 8.84
C LEU A 17 8.03 -3.64 9.50
N PHE A 18 9.13 -4.38 9.57
CA PHE A 18 10.34 -3.92 10.24
C PHE A 18 11.53 -4.01 9.30
N MET A 19 12.42 -3.03 9.39
CA MET A 19 13.67 -3.01 8.63
C MET A 19 14.66 -4.09 9.11
N LYS A 20 14.56 -4.51 10.39
CA LYS A 20 15.39 -5.57 11.02
C LYS A 20 15.18 -6.99 10.46
N GLN A 21 14.46 -7.14 9.35
CA GLN A 21 14.20 -8.44 8.78
C GLN A 21 15.23 -8.88 7.73
N SER A 22 16.23 -8.07 7.36
CA SER A 22 17.22 -8.33 6.29
C SER A 22 17.51 -9.81 5.97
N PRO A 23 17.59 -10.23 4.69
CA PRO A 23 17.72 -11.64 4.34
C PRO A 23 18.97 -12.19 5.00
N LYS A 24 18.80 -13.16 5.90
CA LYS A 24 19.92 -13.63 6.74
C LYS A 24 20.87 -14.56 5.99
N THR A 25 20.46 -15.00 4.81
CA THR A 25 21.17 -16.02 4.02
C THR A 25 21.26 -15.59 2.56
N ASP A 26 22.40 -15.81 1.91
CA ASP A 26 22.62 -15.54 0.47
C ASP A 26 21.56 -16.19 -0.44
N LYS A 27 21.04 -17.35 -0.04
CA LYS A 27 19.95 -18.04 -0.74
C LYS A 27 18.65 -17.22 -0.75
N GLU A 28 18.33 -16.55 0.36
CA GLU A 28 17.15 -15.69 0.46
C GLU A 28 17.35 -14.41 -0.34
N HIS A 29 18.55 -13.83 -0.29
CA HIS A 29 18.90 -12.66 -1.10
C HIS A 29 18.76 -12.94 -2.60
N LYS A 30 19.28 -14.07 -3.08
CA LYS A 30 19.15 -14.49 -4.49
C LYS A 30 17.70 -14.74 -4.90
N ARG A 31 16.88 -15.30 -4.00
CA ARG A 31 15.43 -15.50 -4.25
C ARG A 31 14.68 -14.18 -4.31
N MET A 32 14.97 -13.24 -3.41
CA MET A 32 14.33 -11.92 -3.38
C MET A 32 14.76 -11.03 -4.54
N SER A 33 16.01 -11.13 -4.99
CA SER A 33 16.53 -10.40 -6.15
C SER A 33 15.80 -10.74 -7.46
N ASN A 34 15.26 -11.96 -7.58
CA ASN A 34 14.47 -12.38 -8.74
C ASN A 34 13.00 -11.90 -8.70
N ILE A 35 12.55 -11.30 -7.59
CA ILE A 35 11.16 -10.86 -7.44
C ILE A 35 11.04 -9.42 -7.93
N PRO A 36 10.09 -9.12 -8.84
CA PRO A 36 9.91 -7.77 -9.38
C PRO A 36 9.18 -6.85 -8.39
N TYR A 37 9.79 -6.57 -7.24
CA TYR A 37 9.16 -5.81 -6.16
C TYR A 37 8.82 -4.37 -6.56
N ALA A 38 9.78 -3.63 -7.13
CA ALA A 38 9.58 -2.26 -7.58
C ALA A 38 8.53 -2.16 -8.71
N SER A 39 8.54 -3.09 -9.66
CA SER A 39 7.55 -3.14 -10.73
C SER A 39 6.14 -3.41 -10.20
N ALA A 40 6.00 -4.29 -9.20
CA ALA A 40 4.73 -4.55 -8.55
C ALA A 40 4.21 -3.30 -7.79
N LEU A 41 5.09 -2.59 -7.07
CA LEU A 41 4.74 -1.33 -6.42
C LEU A 41 4.31 -0.26 -7.42
N GLY A 42 5.03 -0.10 -8.54
CA GLY A 42 4.66 0.85 -9.59
C GLY A 42 3.29 0.54 -10.20
N SER A 43 2.98 -0.75 -10.41
CA SER A 43 1.66 -1.18 -10.88
C SER A 43 0.55 -0.85 -9.86
N ILE A 44 0.83 -1.02 -8.57
CA ILE A 44 -0.12 -0.67 -7.50
C ILE A 44 -0.29 0.85 -7.39
N GLN A 45 0.79 1.63 -7.53
CA GLN A 45 0.74 3.09 -7.55
C GLN A 45 -0.18 3.60 -8.65
N TYR A 46 -0.09 3.02 -9.85
CA TYR A 46 -0.99 3.37 -10.95
C TYR A 46 -2.46 3.11 -10.59
N VAL A 47 -2.75 1.95 -10.00
CA VAL A 47 -4.11 1.60 -9.56
C VAL A 47 -4.62 2.56 -8.48
N VAL A 48 -3.77 2.94 -7.52
CA VAL A 48 -4.09 3.94 -6.48
C VAL A 48 -4.44 5.28 -7.10
N GLN A 49 -3.63 5.78 -8.02
CA GLN A 49 -3.81 7.09 -8.66
C GLN A 49 -5.07 7.16 -9.54
N CYS A 50 -5.41 6.06 -10.23
CA CYS A 50 -6.48 6.08 -11.22
C CYS A 50 -7.84 5.66 -10.68
N THR A 51 -7.90 4.68 -9.78
CA THR A 51 -9.19 4.01 -9.47
C THR A 51 -9.37 3.61 -8.02
N ARG A 52 -8.30 3.38 -7.25
CA ARG A 52 -8.37 2.75 -5.92
C ARG A 52 -7.53 3.48 -4.87
N PRO A 53 -7.88 4.73 -4.54
CA PRO A 53 -7.15 5.53 -3.54
C PRO A 53 -7.15 4.87 -2.15
N ASN A 54 -8.14 4.01 -1.87
CA ASN A 54 -8.25 3.28 -0.62
C ASN A 54 -7.09 2.28 -0.32
N VAL A 55 -6.19 2.06 -1.28
CA VAL A 55 -4.97 1.23 -1.14
C VAL A 55 -3.72 2.07 -0.85
N ALA A 56 -3.80 3.41 -0.93
CA ALA A 56 -2.67 4.33 -0.81
C ALA A 56 -1.83 4.10 0.47
N TYR A 57 -2.50 3.90 1.61
CA TYR A 57 -1.80 3.62 2.88
C TYR A 57 -0.99 2.33 2.84
N ALA A 58 -1.56 1.23 2.31
CA ALA A 58 -0.84 -0.03 2.23
C ALA A 58 0.37 0.07 1.28
N LEU A 59 0.22 0.84 0.20
CA LEU A 59 1.31 1.14 -0.72
C LEU A 59 2.41 1.96 -0.04
N SER A 60 2.08 3.03 0.67
CA SER A 60 3.06 3.91 1.34
C SER A 60 3.85 3.21 2.45
N VAL A 61 3.26 2.19 3.09
CA VAL A 61 3.97 1.33 4.04
C VAL A 61 4.92 0.37 3.32
N THR A 62 4.46 -0.29 2.25
CA THR A 62 5.29 -1.27 1.52
C THR A 62 6.41 -0.66 0.66
N SER A 63 6.24 0.57 0.19
CA SER A 63 7.23 1.26 -0.66
C SER A 63 8.53 1.60 0.06
N ARG A 64 8.50 1.76 1.39
CA ARG A 64 9.67 2.07 2.23
C ARG A 64 10.77 1.01 2.11
N TYR A 65 10.39 -0.23 1.83
CA TYR A 65 11.30 -1.37 1.77
C TYR A 65 11.73 -1.74 0.35
N GLN A 66 11.53 -0.86 -0.63
CA GLN A 66 11.89 -1.15 -2.03
C GLN A 66 13.37 -1.52 -2.21
N ALA A 67 14.28 -0.88 -1.46
CA ALA A 67 15.71 -1.16 -1.51
C ALA A 67 16.13 -2.43 -0.73
N CYS A 68 15.32 -2.86 0.24
CA CYS A 68 15.59 -3.98 1.14
C CYS A 68 14.36 -4.88 1.30
N ALA A 69 13.83 -5.35 0.17
CA ALA A 69 12.61 -6.13 0.16
C ALA A 69 12.83 -7.55 0.70
N GLU A 70 11.87 -7.99 1.51
CA GLU A 70 11.89 -9.25 2.26
C GLU A 70 10.76 -10.16 1.80
N LYS A 71 10.78 -11.42 2.27
CA LYS A 71 9.62 -12.31 2.13
C LYS A 71 8.36 -11.72 2.79
N ALA A 72 8.49 -11.13 3.98
CA ALA A 72 7.37 -10.49 4.68
C ALA A 72 6.82 -9.28 3.91
N HIS A 73 7.70 -8.43 3.37
CA HIS A 73 7.34 -7.29 2.53
C HIS A 73 6.63 -7.76 1.25
N TRP A 74 7.13 -8.83 0.62
CA TRP A 74 6.51 -9.40 -0.56
C TRP A 74 5.16 -10.05 -0.28
N ASP A 75 4.98 -10.70 0.88
CA ASP A 75 3.69 -11.23 1.30
C ASP A 75 2.66 -10.12 1.56
N ALA A 76 3.08 -8.94 2.04
CA ALA A 76 2.24 -7.76 2.14
C ALA A 76 1.81 -7.25 0.74
N VAL A 77 2.73 -7.13 -0.21
CA VAL A 77 2.40 -6.76 -1.60
C VAL A 77 1.44 -7.75 -2.25
N LYS A 78 1.62 -9.07 -2.02
CA LYS A 78 0.66 -10.08 -2.46
C LYS A 78 -0.71 -9.89 -1.82
N SER A 79 -0.77 -9.49 -0.55
CA SER A 79 -2.04 -9.20 0.14
C SER A 79 -2.77 -8.05 -0.55
N ILE A 80 -2.07 -6.96 -0.88
CA ILE A 80 -2.63 -5.82 -1.62
C ILE A 80 -3.18 -6.28 -2.97
N ARG A 81 -2.40 -7.06 -3.73
CA ARG A 81 -2.84 -7.58 -5.04
C ARG A 81 -4.04 -8.51 -4.92
N LYS A 82 -4.09 -9.35 -3.88
CA LYS A 82 -5.26 -10.21 -3.59
C LYS A 82 -6.51 -9.37 -3.27
N TYR A 83 -6.35 -8.30 -2.50
CA TYR A 83 -7.44 -7.37 -2.21
C TYR A 83 -7.97 -6.74 -3.50
N LEU A 84 -7.09 -6.14 -4.31
CA LEU A 84 -7.45 -5.54 -5.60
C LEU A 84 -8.21 -6.53 -6.50
N LYS A 85 -7.72 -7.76 -6.64
CA LYS A 85 -8.38 -8.80 -7.45
C LYS A 85 -9.79 -9.15 -6.95
N ARG A 86 -10.00 -9.18 -5.63
CA ARG A 86 -11.32 -9.49 -5.03
C ARG A 86 -12.31 -8.35 -5.15
N THR A 87 -11.81 -7.13 -5.12
CA THR A 87 -12.64 -5.92 -5.17
C THR A 87 -12.66 -5.28 -6.55
N LYS A 88 -12.30 -6.01 -7.62
CA LYS A 88 -12.18 -5.47 -8.98
C LYS A 88 -13.49 -4.84 -9.49
N ASP A 89 -14.63 -5.32 -9.00
CA ASP A 89 -15.97 -4.89 -9.41
C ASP A 89 -16.51 -3.76 -8.50
N MET A 90 -15.73 -3.30 -7.52
CA MET A 90 -16.07 -2.12 -6.70
C MET A 90 -15.62 -0.85 -7.41
N PHE A 91 -16.48 0.17 -7.39
CA PHE A 91 -16.22 1.48 -7.98
C PHE A 91 -16.51 2.59 -6.96
N LEU A 92 -15.88 3.75 -7.18
CA LEU A 92 -16.14 4.94 -6.39
C LEU A 92 -17.36 5.67 -6.96
N ILE A 93 -18.29 6.07 -6.09
CA ILE A 93 -19.46 6.85 -6.47
C ILE A 93 -19.21 8.28 -6.03
N TYR A 94 -19.17 9.20 -6.99
CA TYR A 94 -19.16 10.63 -6.73
C TYR A 94 -20.59 11.12 -6.53
N GLY A 95 -20.79 12.05 -5.61
CA GLY A 95 -22.07 12.74 -5.47
C GLY A 95 -22.42 13.55 -6.73
N GLY A 96 -23.72 13.74 -6.95
CA GLY A 96 -24.23 14.70 -7.94
C GLY A 96 -24.27 16.13 -7.36
N GLY A 97 -24.20 17.13 -8.24
CA GLY A 97 -24.30 18.55 -7.86
C GLY A 97 -23.14 19.40 -8.38
N GLU A 98 -22.88 20.52 -7.70
CA GLU A 98 -21.75 21.41 -7.97
C GLU A 98 -20.41 20.68 -7.73
N LEU A 99 -19.40 21.00 -8.53
CA LEU A 99 -18.07 20.40 -8.43
C LEU A 99 -17.30 21.02 -7.26
N ILE A 100 -17.31 20.34 -6.11
CA ILE A 100 -16.62 20.80 -4.89
C ILE A 100 -15.38 19.93 -4.66
N LEU A 101 -14.22 20.59 -4.62
CA LEU A 101 -12.93 19.98 -4.25
C LEU A 101 -12.60 20.35 -2.80
N GLU A 102 -12.48 19.34 -1.94
CA GLU A 102 -12.07 19.49 -0.55
C GLU A 102 -10.71 18.85 -0.35
N GLY A 103 -9.77 19.57 0.27
CA GLY A 103 -8.44 19.06 0.60
C GLY A 103 -8.21 19.00 2.11
N TYR A 104 -7.65 17.88 2.57
CA TYR A 104 -7.23 17.67 3.94
C TYR A 104 -5.74 17.36 3.94
N SER A 105 -5.02 17.90 4.91
CA SER A 105 -3.59 17.65 5.11
C SER A 105 -3.37 17.27 6.56
N ASP A 106 -2.55 16.25 6.79
CA ASP A 106 -2.15 15.80 8.11
C ASP A 106 -0.65 15.53 8.14
N ALA A 107 -0.04 15.75 9.29
CA ALA A 107 1.35 15.45 9.51
C ALA A 107 1.53 14.82 10.89
N SER A 108 2.31 13.74 10.94
CA SER A 108 2.62 13.01 12.16
C SER A 108 4.12 12.93 12.37
N PHE A 109 4.55 13.20 13.61
CA PHE A 109 5.96 13.24 14.00
C PHE A 109 6.44 11.87 14.46
N ARG A 110 7.62 11.44 13.98
CA ARG A 110 8.27 10.16 14.34
C ARG A 110 7.36 8.94 14.20
N SER A 111 6.54 8.92 13.16
CA SER A 111 5.55 7.86 12.93
C SER A 111 6.15 6.55 12.39
N ASP A 112 7.40 6.57 11.93
CA ASP A 112 8.13 5.34 11.59
C ASP A 112 8.92 4.79 12.78
N ASP A 113 8.53 3.62 13.28
CA ASP A 113 9.23 2.92 14.36
C ASP A 113 10.68 2.51 13.99
N ASN A 114 11.03 2.46 12.70
CA ASN A 114 12.34 2.01 12.25
C ASN A 114 13.40 3.11 12.28
N ASP A 115 13.09 4.28 11.72
CA ASP A 115 14.04 5.39 11.52
C ASP A 115 13.53 6.73 12.05
N ALA A 116 12.40 6.73 12.76
CA ALA A 116 11.76 7.90 13.34
C ALA A 116 11.42 9.00 12.33
N LYS A 117 11.27 8.67 11.05
CA LYS A 117 10.82 9.64 10.04
C LYS A 117 9.38 10.08 10.29
N SER A 118 9.16 11.38 10.12
CA SER A 118 7.83 11.97 10.10
C SER A 118 7.10 11.63 8.82
N GLN A 119 5.77 11.62 8.87
CA GLN A 119 4.93 11.37 7.70
C GLN A 119 3.97 12.54 7.48
N SER A 120 3.93 13.03 6.25
CA SER A 120 2.92 13.97 5.79
C SER A 120 2.00 13.25 4.81
N ASN A 121 0.69 13.43 4.98
CA ASN A 121 -0.32 12.85 4.11
C ASN A 121 -1.30 13.94 3.69
N PHE A 122 -1.92 13.75 2.54
CA PHE A 122 -3.02 14.58 2.07
C PHE A 122 -4.14 13.67 1.59
N VAL A 123 -5.37 14.18 1.63
CA VAL A 123 -6.55 13.55 1.05
C VAL A 123 -7.38 14.62 0.36
N PHE A 124 -7.66 14.43 -0.91
CA PHE A 124 -8.55 15.24 -1.73
C PHE A 124 -9.85 14.48 -1.96
N LYS A 125 -10.98 15.15 -1.74
CA LYS A 125 -12.31 14.67 -2.09
C LYS A 125 -12.91 15.54 -3.18
N LEU A 126 -13.51 14.90 -4.17
CA LEU A 126 -14.33 15.54 -5.19
C LEU A 126 -15.76 15.08 -4.99
N ASN A 127 -16.70 15.98 -4.74
CA ASN A 127 -18.13 15.65 -4.53
C ASN A 127 -18.34 14.48 -3.54
N GLY A 128 -17.59 14.48 -2.44
CA GLY A 128 -17.62 13.44 -1.40
C GLY A 128 -16.81 12.17 -1.69
N GLY A 129 -16.34 11.93 -2.92
CA GLY A 129 -15.49 10.79 -3.29
C GLY A 129 -14.00 11.13 -3.19
N VAL A 130 -13.17 10.25 -2.61
CA VAL A 130 -11.72 10.46 -2.50
C VAL A 130 -11.04 10.29 -3.86
N VAL A 131 -10.18 11.24 -4.26
CA VAL A 131 -9.48 11.24 -5.56
C VAL A 131 -7.95 11.22 -5.47
N ALA A 132 -7.35 11.71 -4.38
CA ALA A 132 -5.89 11.72 -4.18
C ALA A 132 -5.54 11.82 -2.70
#